data_AF-A0A357EC91-F1
#
_entry.id   AF-A0A357EC91-F1
#
_cell.length_a   1.000
_cell.length_b   1.000
_cell.length_c   1.000
_cell.angle_alpha   90.00
_cell.angle_beta   90.00
_cell.angle_gamma   90.00
#
_symmetry.space_group_name_H-M   'P 1'
#
loop_
_entity.id
_entity.type
_entity.pdbx_description
1 polymer ?
#
loop_
_entity_poly.entity_id
_entity_poly.type
_entity_poly.pdbx_seq_one_letter_code
_entity_poly.pdbx_strand_id
1 'polypeptide(L)'
;TNGTLTIDGESFDVNGISWMDHEFGSGDLGADQVGWDWFSIQLEDNSELMLYRMRLKDGSSDLASSGTIVFSDGRSHHMEVTEFQIESTGTWTSHESKATYPATWQLKFPSLGIVLDVVPLLADQELRTSRSSRVSYWEGAVAVTGTKQGKPIKGQGYVELTGYAERLKM
;
A
#
# COMPACT_ATOMS: atom_id res chain seq x y z
N THR A 1 0.89 18.65 5.78
CA THR A 1 -0.54 18.97 5.60
C THR A 1 -1.10 19.55 6.87
N ASN A 2 -1.83 20.66 6.79
CA ASN A 2 -2.54 21.27 7.91
C ASN A 2 -3.94 21.67 7.44
N GLY A 3 -4.93 21.61 8.32
CA GLY A 3 -6.30 22.00 7.98
C GLY A 3 -7.28 21.78 9.14
N THR A 4 -8.56 21.74 8.82
CA THR A 4 -9.64 21.55 9.79
C THR A 4 -10.55 20.42 9.30
N LEU A 5 -10.88 19.48 10.18
CA LEU A 5 -11.83 18.39 9.94
C LEU A 5 -13.11 18.66 10.75
N THR A 6 -14.29 18.52 10.14
CA THR A 6 -15.57 18.65 10.85
C THR A 6 -16.25 17.30 10.97
N ILE A 7 -16.56 16.87 12.20
CA ILE A 7 -17.26 15.62 12.51
C ILE A 7 -18.45 15.98 13.41
N ASP A 8 -19.66 15.54 13.04
CA ASP A 8 -20.90 15.80 13.79
C ASP A 8 -21.13 17.29 14.16
N GLY A 9 -20.64 18.19 13.31
CA GLY A 9 -20.76 19.64 13.49
C GLY A 9 -19.67 20.28 14.38
N GLU A 10 -18.77 19.48 14.97
CA GLU A 10 -17.60 19.95 15.70
C GLU A 10 -16.37 20.01 14.79
N SER A 11 -15.58 21.07 14.90
CA SER A 11 -14.38 21.29 14.08
C SER A 11 -13.11 21.01 14.87
N PHE A 12 -12.20 20.26 14.25
CA PHE A 12 -10.93 19.83 14.80
C PHE A 12 -9.79 20.34 13.92
N ASP A 13 -8.83 21.05 14.50
CA ASP A 13 -7.60 21.40 13.79
C ASP A 13 -6.70 20.16 13.68
N VAL A 14 -6.24 19.88 12.47
CA VAL A 14 -5.46 18.69 12.14
C VAL A 14 -4.17 19.07 11.42
N ASN A 15 -3.14 18.29 11.68
CA ASN A 15 -1.88 18.34 10.96
C ASN A 15 -1.34 16.93 10.75
N GLY A 16 -0.51 16.76 9.73
CA GLY A 16 0.09 15.48 9.41
C GLY A 16 0.91 15.55 8.12
N ILE A 17 1.39 14.39 7.69
CA ILE A 17 2.09 14.21 6.43
C ILE A 17 1.13 13.53 5.46
N SER A 18 1.23 13.84 4.17
CA SER A 18 0.40 13.25 3.14
C SER A 18 1.27 12.82 1.96
N TRP A 19 0.82 11.78 1.29
CA TRP A 19 1.35 11.34 0.01
C TRP A 19 0.44 11.84 -1.13
N MET A 20 1.02 12.16 -2.28
CA MET A 20 0.27 12.42 -3.50
C MET A 20 0.87 11.56 -4.61
N ASP A 21 0.04 10.71 -5.20
CA ASP A 21 0.40 9.98 -6.41
C ASP A 21 -0.33 10.59 -7.60
N HIS A 22 0.33 10.61 -8.76
CA HIS A 22 -0.23 11.14 -10.00
C HIS A 22 0.12 10.22 -11.16
N GLU A 23 -0.89 9.47 -11.59
CA GLU A 23 -0.80 8.54 -12.70
C GLU A 23 -1.71 8.99 -13.86
N PHE A 24 -1.22 8.84 -15.09
CA PHE A 24 -2.02 8.99 -16.29
C PHE A 24 -1.58 7.94 -17.31
N GLY A 25 -2.57 7.35 -17.99
CA GLY A 25 -2.33 6.30 -18.98
C GLY A 25 -3.57 6.06 -19.83
N SER A 26 -3.41 5.25 -20.87
CA SER A 26 -4.51 4.84 -21.77
C SER A 26 -4.72 3.33 -21.79
N GLY A 27 -4.05 2.59 -20.91
CA GLY A 27 -4.12 1.14 -20.81
C GLY A 27 -4.79 0.73 -19.50
N ASP A 28 -5.66 -0.27 -19.60
CA ASP A 28 -6.22 -0.97 -18.45
C ASP A 28 -5.27 -2.07 -17.96
N LEU A 29 -5.63 -2.72 -16.86
CA LEU A 29 -4.93 -3.91 -16.38
C LEU A 29 -4.83 -4.99 -17.47
N GLY A 30 -3.71 -5.71 -17.47
CA GLY A 30 -3.50 -6.85 -18.36
C GLY A 30 -4.54 -7.95 -18.13
N ALA A 31 -4.88 -8.74 -19.17
CA ALA A 31 -5.96 -9.72 -19.12
C ALA A 31 -5.82 -10.81 -18.03
N ASP A 32 -4.60 -11.05 -17.53
CA ASP A 32 -4.30 -12.01 -16.48
C ASP A 32 -4.07 -11.39 -15.10
N GLN A 33 -4.12 -10.06 -15.01
CA GLN A 33 -4.05 -9.33 -13.75
C GLN A 33 -5.43 -9.30 -13.09
N VAL A 34 -5.49 -9.58 -11.79
CA VAL A 34 -6.75 -9.66 -11.02
C VAL A 34 -6.95 -8.49 -10.07
N GLY A 35 -5.90 -7.73 -9.81
CA GLY A 35 -5.83 -6.60 -8.89
C GLY A 35 -4.40 -6.24 -8.55
N TRP A 36 -4.22 -5.23 -7.72
CA TRP A 36 -2.92 -4.80 -7.24
C TRP A 36 -2.89 -4.66 -5.72
N ASP A 37 -1.67 -4.79 -5.17
CA ASP A 37 -1.31 -4.35 -3.82
C ASP A 37 -0.41 -3.13 -4.02
N TRP A 38 -0.77 -1.96 -3.48
CA TRP A 38 0.04 -0.75 -3.56
C TRP A 38 0.35 -0.24 -2.15
N PHE A 39 1.57 0.26 -1.95
CA PHE A 39 2.10 0.74 -0.68
C PHE A 39 2.76 2.09 -0.91
N SER A 40 2.43 3.07 -0.06
CA SER A 40 3.26 4.26 0.16
C SER A 40 3.69 4.30 1.62
N ILE A 41 4.99 4.41 1.86
CA ILE A 41 5.58 4.38 3.20
C ILE A 41 6.52 5.58 3.35
N GLN A 42 6.31 6.34 4.41
CA GLN A 42 7.17 7.44 4.83
C GLN A 42 7.87 7.03 6.12
N LEU A 43 9.20 6.94 6.07
CA LEU A 43 10.04 6.51 7.18
C LEU A 43 10.55 7.74 7.97
N GLU A 44 10.82 7.54 9.25
CA GLU A 44 11.24 8.63 10.16
C GLU A 44 12.61 9.24 9.83
N ASP A 45 13.41 8.58 8.98
CA ASP A 45 14.68 9.11 8.46
C ASP A 45 14.50 9.97 7.20
N ASN A 46 13.24 10.29 6.84
CA ASN A 46 12.83 10.99 5.63
C ASN A 46 13.12 10.24 4.33
N SER A 47 13.28 8.91 4.38
CA SER A 47 13.16 8.09 3.17
C SER A 47 11.72 7.70 2.91
N GLU A 48 11.39 7.62 1.63
CA GLU A 48 10.03 7.38 1.13
C GLU A 48 10.07 6.17 0.19
N LEU A 49 9.11 5.27 0.34
CA LEU A 49 9.04 4.03 -0.42
C LEU A 49 7.64 3.91 -1.04
N MET A 50 7.61 3.82 -2.36
CA MET A 50 6.43 3.38 -3.11
C MET A 50 6.69 1.97 -3.63
N LEU A 51 5.70 1.10 -3.50
CA LEU A 51 5.77 -0.27 -3.98
C LEU A 51 4.42 -0.67 -4.55
N TYR A 52 4.41 -1.35 -5.70
CA TYR A 52 3.20 -2.03 -6.14
C TYR A 52 3.49 -3.43 -6.66
N ARG A 53 2.49 -4.29 -6.48
CA ARG A 53 2.44 -5.63 -7.02
C ARG A 53 1.16 -5.78 -7.82
N MET A 54 1.31 -6.00 -9.12
CA MET A 54 0.22 -6.48 -9.97
C MET A 54 0.09 -7.98 -9.77
N ARG A 55 -1.07 -8.45 -9.33
CA ARG A 55 -1.29 -9.87 -9.02
C ARG A 55 -1.89 -10.59 -10.22
N LEU A 56 -1.27 -11.70 -10.60
CA LEU A 56 -1.79 -12.59 -11.64
C LEU A 56 -2.85 -13.54 -11.07
N LYS A 57 -3.66 -14.15 -11.94
CA LYS A 57 -4.72 -15.12 -11.58
C LYS A 57 -4.24 -16.31 -10.75
N ASP A 58 -2.99 -16.73 -10.95
CA ASP A 58 -2.36 -17.83 -10.20
C ASP A 58 -1.79 -17.40 -8.84
N GLY A 59 -1.92 -16.10 -8.50
CA GLY A 59 -1.41 -15.50 -7.28
C GLY A 59 0.06 -15.07 -7.35
N SER A 60 0.75 -15.28 -8.47
CA SER A 60 2.10 -14.75 -8.66
C SER A 60 2.08 -13.24 -8.95
N SER A 61 3.26 -12.61 -8.90
CA SER A 61 3.43 -11.20 -9.27
C SER A 61 3.72 -11.09 -10.76
N ASP A 62 3.04 -10.17 -11.43
CA ASP A 62 3.40 -9.78 -12.80
C ASP A 62 4.79 -9.12 -12.81
N LEU A 63 5.54 -9.30 -13.89
CA LEU A 63 6.84 -8.67 -14.10
C LEU A 63 6.75 -7.14 -14.18
N ALA A 64 5.57 -6.60 -14.47
CA ALA A 64 5.33 -5.16 -14.43
C ALA A 64 5.30 -4.59 -12.99
N SER A 65 5.33 -5.41 -11.96
CA SER A 65 5.40 -4.96 -10.56
C SER A 65 6.73 -4.27 -10.27
N SER A 66 6.73 -3.17 -9.54
CA SER A 66 7.96 -2.44 -9.23
C SER A 66 7.86 -1.61 -7.95
N GLY A 67 8.97 -1.02 -7.53
CA GLY A 67 9.01 -0.08 -6.44
C GLY A 67 10.04 1.02 -6.66
N THR A 68 9.97 2.06 -5.84
CA THR A 68 10.97 3.13 -5.81
C THR A 68 11.18 3.55 -4.37
N ILE A 69 12.44 3.60 -3.96
CA ILE A 69 12.84 4.29 -2.72
C ILE A 69 13.45 5.64 -3.07
N VAL A 70 13.03 6.68 -2.38
CA VAL A 70 13.66 8.00 -2.38
C VAL A 70 14.36 8.17 -1.03
N PHE A 71 15.66 8.40 -1.06
CA PHE A 71 16.46 8.62 0.14
C PHE A 71 16.30 10.06 0.63
N SER A 72 16.69 10.31 1.88
CA SER A 72 16.60 11.64 2.50
C SER A 72 17.48 12.71 1.85
N ASP A 73 18.43 12.31 1.00
CA ASP A 73 19.22 13.21 0.17
C ASP A 73 18.60 13.47 -1.23
N GLY A 74 17.39 12.95 -1.47
CA GLY A 74 16.65 13.11 -2.71
C GLY A 74 17.05 12.16 -3.85
N ARG A 75 18.08 11.33 -3.67
CA ARG A 75 18.39 10.29 -4.66
C ARG A 75 17.30 9.23 -4.65
N SER A 76 16.91 8.76 -5.82
CA SER A 76 15.96 7.67 -5.98
C SER A 76 16.65 6.40 -6.47
N HIS A 77 16.09 5.25 -6.09
CA HIS A 77 16.46 3.95 -6.62
C HIS A 77 15.18 3.20 -7.00
N HIS A 78 15.04 2.95 -8.30
CA HIS A 78 14.01 2.09 -8.85
C HIS A 78 14.36 0.62 -8.58
N MET A 79 13.36 -0.19 -8.29
CA MET A 79 13.50 -1.60 -7.97
C MET A 79 12.55 -2.43 -8.83
N GLU A 80 13.11 -3.43 -9.50
CA GLU A 80 12.36 -4.45 -10.21
C GLU A 80 11.70 -5.43 -9.22
N VAL A 81 10.68 -6.17 -9.66
CA VAL A 81 9.95 -7.15 -8.83
C VAL A 81 10.86 -8.19 -8.15
N THR A 82 12.04 -8.46 -8.70
CA THR A 82 13.00 -9.44 -8.17
C THR A 82 13.87 -8.89 -7.04
N GLU A 83 13.87 -7.57 -6.82
CA GLU A 83 14.72 -6.89 -5.84
C GLU A 83 14.04 -6.70 -4.48
N PHE A 84 12.74 -6.99 -4.41
CA PHE A 84 11.96 -6.90 -3.17
C PHE A 84 11.07 -8.12 -2.97
N GLN A 85 10.60 -8.30 -1.73
CA GLN A 85 9.63 -9.34 -1.38
C GLN A 85 8.50 -8.72 -0.57
N ILE A 86 7.27 -9.11 -0.92
CA ILE A 86 6.06 -8.77 -0.18
C ILE A 86 5.50 -10.08 0.37
N GLU A 87 5.56 -10.25 1.68
CA GLU A 87 5.04 -11.43 2.37
C GLU A 87 3.83 -11.04 3.22
N SER A 88 2.65 -11.57 2.90
CA SER A 88 1.47 -11.43 3.75
C SER A 88 1.62 -12.31 4.99
N THR A 89 1.68 -11.69 6.17
CA THR A 89 1.85 -12.40 7.45
C THR A 89 0.54 -12.57 8.21
N GLY A 90 -0.55 -11.96 7.74
CA GLY A 90 -1.86 -12.01 8.36
C GLY A 90 -2.95 -11.55 7.40
N THR A 91 -4.20 -11.88 7.73
CA THR A 91 -5.36 -11.55 6.89
C THR A 91 -6.51 -11.02 7.73
N TRP A 92 -7.40 -10.28 7.08
CA TRP A 92 -8.67 -9.83 7.62
C TRP A 92 -9.78 -10.17 6.61
N THR A 93 -10.91 -10.66 7.11
CA THR A 93 -12.07 -10.97 6.27
C THR A 93 -13.17 -9.97 6.56
N SER A 94 -13.65 -9.31 5.50
CA SER A 94 -14.77 -8.38 5.59
C SER A 94 -16.05 -9.11 5.97
N HIS A 95 -16.74 -8.60 6.99
CA HIS A 95 -18.07 -9.09 7.35
C HIS A 95 -19.12 -8.75 6.28
N GLU A 96 -18.90 -7.70 5.50
CA GLU A 96 -19.86 -7.19 4.52
C GLU A 96 -19.68 -7.88 3.15
N SER A 97 -18.49 -7.80 2.56
CA SER A 97 -18.23 -8.37 1.22
C SER A 97 -17.83 -9.84 1.23
N LYS A 98 -17.45 -10.38 2.41
CA LYS A 98 -16.85 -11.72 2.60
C LYS A 98 -15.47 -11.89 1.94
N ALA A 99 -14.90 -10.82 1.39
CA ALA A 99 -13.55 -10.83 0.85
C ALA A 99 -12.51 -11.00 1.97
N THR A 100 -11.43 -11.71 1.67
CA THR A 100 -10.28 -11.83 2.57
C THR A 100 -9.12 -11.04 2.00
N TYR A 101 -8.67 -10.04 2.75
CA TYR A 101 -7.56 -9.16 2.43
C TYR A 101 -6.33 -9.56 3.23
N PRO A 102 -5.11 -9.49 2.68
CA PRO A 102 -3.91 -9.31 3.47
C PRO A 102 -4.10 -8.12 4.40
N ALA A 103 -3.70 -8.29 5.65
CA ALA A 103 -3.86 -7.25 6.67
C ALA A 103 -2.53 -6.90 7.34
N THR A 104 -1.55 -7.79 7.33
CA THR A 104 -0.20 -7.49 7.80
C THR A 104 0.81 -8.02 6.81
N TRP A 105 1.92 -7.30 6.67
CA TRP A 105 2.95 -7.63 5.69
C TRP A 105 4.35 -7.54 6.29
N GLN A 106 5.26 -8.33 5.73
CA GLN A 106 6.68 -8.13 5.85
C GLN A 106 7.25 -7.79 4.47
N LEU A 107 7.84 -6.61 4.36
CA LEU A 107 8.51 -6.12 3.16
C LEU A 107 10.02 -6.28 3.34
N LYS A 108 10.69 -6.88 2.36
CA LYS A 108 12.16 -7.09 2.39
C LYS A 108 12.79 -6.49 1.15
N PHE A 109 13.87 -5.73 1.37
CA PHE A 109 14.72 -5.16 0.31
C PHE A 109 16.18 -5.53 0.61
N PRO A 110 16.64 -6.73 0.20
CA PRO A 110 17.92 -7.27 0.63
C PRO A 110 19.13 -6.41 0.23
N SER A 111 19.14 -5.87 -0.99
CA SER A 111 20.22 -5.00 -1.49
C SER A 111 20.37 -3.70 -0.70
N LEU A 112 19.27 -3.24 -0.08
CA LEU A 112 19.23 -2.04 0.75
C LEU A 112 19.39 -2.33 2.25
N GLY A 113 19.39 -3.61 2.64
CA GLY A 113 19.41 -4.04 4.03
C GLY A 113 18.17 -3.56 4.81
N ILE A 114 16.99 -3.53 4.17
CA ILE A 114 15.75 -3.07 4.77
C ILE A 114 14.79 -4.24 4.97
N VAL A 115 14.18 -4.31 6.17
CA VAL A 115 13.07 -5.20 6.48
C VAL A 115 12.02 -4.40 7.25
N LEU A 116 10.79 -4.36 6.77
CA LEU A 116 9.70 -3.59 7.35
C LEU A 116 8.50 -4.50 7.64
N ASP A 117 7.98 -4.43 8.85
CA ASP A 117 6.68 -4.97 9.22
C ASP A 117 5.64 -3.84 9.08
N VAL A 118 4.58 -4.12 8.34
CA VAL A 118 3.49 -3.18 8.02
C VAL A 118 2.20 -3.72 8.62
N VAL A 119 1.56 -2.90 9.46
CA VAL A 119 0.38 -3.29 10.25
C VAL A 119 -0.69 -2.21 10.11
N PRO A 120 -1.97 -2.55 9.94
CA PRO A 120 -3.00 -1.57 9.68
C PRO A 120 -3.43 -0.93 10.99
N LEU A 121 -3.73 0.37 10.97
CA LEU A 121 -4.21 1.07 12.16
C LEU A 121 -5.61 0.60 12.56
N LEU A 122 -6.41 0.17 11.58
CA LEU A 122 -7.72 -0.43 11.75
C LEU A 122 -7.85 -1.61 10.79
N ALA A 123 -8.51 -2.68 11.22
CA ALA A 123 -8.72 -3.85 10.38
C ALA A 123 -9.73 -3.59 9.25
N ASP A 124 -10.86 -2.96 9.59
CA ASP A 124 -11.92 -2.62 8.64
C ASP A 124 -11.68 -1.24 8.04
N GLN A 125 -11.00 -1.24 6.89
CA GLN A 125 -10.77 -0.07 6.04
C GLN A 125 -11.23 -0.37 4.60
N GLU A 126 -12.25 -1.24 4.46
CA GLU A 126 -12.81 -1.59 3.16
C GLU A 126 -13.71 -0.46 2.62
N LEU A 127 -13.36 0.06 1.45
CA LEU A 127 -14.15 1.02 0.70
C LEU A 127 -14.94 0.32 -0.41
N ARG A 128 -16.25 0.22 -0.23
CA ARG A 128 -17.17 -0.41 -1.18
C ARG A 128 -17.81 0.65 -2.07
N THR A 129 -17.43 0.68 -3.34
CA THR A 129 -17.88 1.68 -4.32
C THR A 129 -18.95 1.16 -5.29
N SER A 130 -19.75 0.18 -4.88
CA SER A 130 -20.76 -0.48 -5.74
C SER A 130 -21.75 0.48 -6.41
N ARG A 131 -21.94 1.68 -5.85
CA ARG A 131 -22.81 2.73 -6.37
C ARG A 131 -22.10 3.76 -7.27
N SER A 132 -20.78 3.63 -7.48
CA SER A 132 -19.96 4.50 -8.33
C SER A 132 -19.06 3.68 -9.26
N SER A 133 -17.78 3.48 -8.92
CA SER A 133 -16.79 2.82 -9.78
C SER A 133 -16.92 1.30 -9.80
N ARG A 134 -17.70 0.71 -8.88
CA ARG A 134 -17.93 -0.75 -8.77
C ARG A 134 -16.64 -1.55 -8.53
N VAL A 135 -15.66 -0.91 -7.91
CA VAL A 135 -14.44 -1.56 -7.46
C VAL A 135 -14.42 -1.51 -5.95
N SER A 136 -14.34 -2.67 -5.32
CA SER A 136 -14.13 -2.74 -3.87
C SER A 136 -12.64 -2.63 -3.57
N TYR A 137 -12.28 -1.63 -2.78
CA TYR A 137 -10.92 -1.37 -2.33
C TYR A 137 -10.80 -1.71 -0.85
N TRP A 138 -9.62 -2.09 -0.41
CA TRP A 138 -9.21 -1.88 0.97
C TRP A 138 -8.19 -0.75 0.97
N GLU A 139 -8.48 0.32 1.68
CA GLU A 139 -7.78 1.60 1.62
C GLU A 139 -7.38 1.97 3.04
N GLY A 140 -6.21 1.53 3.48
CA GLY A 140 -5.91 1.59 4.90
C GLY A 140 -4.63 2.31 5.27
N ALA A 141 -4.76 3.18 6.28
CA ALA A 141 -3.62 3.72 6.99
C ALA A 141 -2.89 2.60 7.74
N VAL A 142 -1.56 2.60 7.64
CA VAL A 142 -0.69 1.58 8.24
C VAL A 142 0.40 2.22 9.10
N ALA A 143 0.77 1.54 10.19
CA ALA A 143 1.98 1.77 10.93
C ALA A 143 3.11 0.88 10.38
N VAL A 144 4.33 1.40 10.40
CA VAL A 144 5.51 0.67 9.92
C VAL A 144 6.57 0.63 11.02
N THR A 145 7.12 -0.56 11.25
CA THR A 145 8.30 -0.77 12.09
C THR A 145 9.27 -1.67 11.37
N GLY A 146 10.55 -1.62 11.68
CA GLY A 146 11.49 -2.56 11.09
C GLY A 146 12.93 -2.18 11.31
N THR A 147 13.77 -2.56 10.35
CA THR A 147 15.19 -2.20 10.36
C THR A 147 15.65 -1.72 8.99
N LYS A 148 16.62 -0.80 9.01
CA LYS A 148 17.38 -0.34 7.84
C LYS A 148 18.86 -0.40 8.19
N GLN A 149 19.61 -1.20 7.44
CA GLN A 149 21.02 -1.52 7.72
C GLN A 149 21.24 -2.00 9.16
N GLY A 150 20.32 -2.83 9.67
CA GLY A 150 20.36 -3.38 11.03
C GLY A 150 19.98 -2.40 12.15
N LYS A 151 19.65 -1.13 11.84
CA LYS A 151 19.18 -0.16 12.82
C LYS A 151 17.65 -0.11 12.84
N PRO A 152 16.99 -0.02 14.01
CA PRO A 152 15.55 0.15 14.09
C PRO A 152 15.10 1.38 13.31
N ILE A 153 13.95 1.26 12.65
CA ILE A 153 13.29 2.37 11.95
C ILE A 153 11.78 2.25 12.11
N LYS A 154 11.11 3.40 12.20
CA LYS A 154 9.65 3.49 12.19
C LYS A 154 9.17 4.30 11.00
N GLY A 155 7.90 4.17 10.69
CA GLY A 155 7.23 4.96 9.69
C GLY A 155 5.72 4.81 9.76
N GLN A 156 5.08 5.42 8.79
CA GLN A 156 3.64 5.38 8.57
C GLN A 156 3.40 5.33 7.07
N GLY A 157 2.20 4.94 6.67
CA GLY A 157 1.90 4.82 5.26
C GLY A 157 0.45 4.54 4.96
N TYR A 158 0.24 4.17 3.71
CA TYR A 158 -1.04 3.75 3.19
C TYR A 158 -0.87 2.49 2.35
N VAL A 159 -1.85 1.59 2.43
CA VAL A 159 -1.92 0.39 1.59
C VAL A 159 -3.27 0.36 0.89
N GLU A 160 -3.22 0.23 -0.43
CA GLU A 160 -4.39 0.06 -1.29
C GLU A 160 -4.39 -1.36 -1.84
N LEU A 161 -5.51 -2.06 -1.70
CA LEU A 161 -5.71 -3.41 -2.21
C LEU A 161 -6.98 -3.46 -3.06
N THR A 162 -6.85 -3.92 -4.30
CA THR A 162 -7.99 -4.17 -5.19
C THR A 162 -8.07 -5.63 -5.57
N GLY A 163 -9.18 -6.10 -6.14
CA GLY A 163 -9.24 -7.44 -6.73
C GLY A 163 -9.48 -8.61 -5.76
N TYR A 164 -9.73 -8.34 -4.48
CA TYR A 164 -9.95 -9.36 -3.43
C TYR A 164 -11.42 -9.74 -3.23
N ALA A 165 -12.34 -8.77 -3.31
CA ALA A 165 -13.78 -9.03 -3.23
C ALA A 165 -14.35 -9.54 -4.55
N GLU A 166 -13.86 -8.98 -5.65
CA GLU A 166 -14.21 -9.33 -7.01
C GLU A 166 -13.00 -9.09 -7.90
N ARG A 167 -12.84 -9.90 -8.94
CA ARG A 167 -11.78 -9.65 -9.93
C ARG A 167 -12.05 -8.32 -10.61
N LEU A 168 -11.04 -7.48 -10.71
CA LEU A 168 -11.13 -6.30 -11.56
C LEU A 168 -11.42 -6.74 -12.99
N LYS A 169 -12.53 -6.24 -13.53
CA LYS A 169 -12.84 -6.26 -14.95
C LYS A 169 -12.88 -4.79 -15.35
N MET A 170 -11.76 -4.29 -15.86
CA MET A 170 -11.70 -2.97 -16.51
C MET A 170 -11.98 -3.16 -17.99
#